data_AF-A0A7C6A084-F1
#
_entry.id   AF-A0A7C6A084-F1
#
_cell.length_a   1.000
_cell.length_b   1.000
_cell.length_c   1.000
_cell.angle_alpha   90.00
_cell.angle_beta   90.00
_cell.angle_gamma   90.00
#
_symmetry.space_group_name_H-M   'P 1'
#
loop_
_entity.id
_entity.type
_entity.pdbx_description
1 polymer ?
#
loop_
_entity_poly.entity_id
_entity_poly.type
_entity_poly.pdbx_seq_one_letter_code
_entity_poly.pdbx_strand_id
1 'polypeptide(L)'
;KPQEGVVVEDSRNGLLSAMGAGFPVLITPSLYALGQDYHEATALLPHLGEPGNPAAVLRGPRAGERVVVDLSYLEEVRGWWST
;
A
#
# COMPACT_ATOMS: atom_id res chain seq x y z
N LYS A 1 -6.20 17.37 3.31
CA LYS A 1 -5.28 17.52 2.14
C LYS A 1 -4.81 16.13 1.72
N PRO A 2 -4.48 15.87 0.44
CA PRO A 2 -4.07 14.52 0.02
C PRO A 2 -2.91 13.92 0.86
N GLN A 3 -2.02 14.77 1.37
CA GLN A 3 -0.92 14.41 2.29
C GLN A 3 -1.37 14.00 3.71
N GLU A 4 -2.66 14.08 4.02
CA GLU A 4 -3.24 13.73 5.34
C GLU A 4 -3.90 12.34 5.34
N GLY A 5 -3.88 11.61 4.22
CA GLY A 5 -4.49 10.29 4.11
C GLY A 5 -3.63 9.29 3.36
N VAL A 6 -4.03 8.01 3.44
CA VAL A 6 -3.49 6.90 2.65
C VAL A 6 -4.66 6.19 2.01
N VAL A 7 -4.54 5.86 0.73
CA VAL A 7 -5.52 5.04 0.03
C VAL A 7 -5.09 3.58 0.08
N VAL A 8 -6.01 2.69 0.43
CA VAL A 8 -5.84 1.24 0.32
C VAL A 8 -6.60 0.77 -0.91
N GLU A 9 -5.91 0.15 -1.86
CA GLU A 9 -6.47 -0.24 -3.16
C GLU A 9 -6.02 -1.64 -3.57
N ASP A 10 -6.73 -2.25 -4.51
CA ASP A 10 -6.45 -3.61 -4.97
C ASP A 10 -6.15 -3.72 -6.47
N SER A 11 -6.31 -2.62 -7.20
CA SER A 11 -6.27 -2.62 -8.67
C SER A 11 -5.41 -1.49 -9.25
N ARG A 12 -4.92 -1.69 -10.49
CA ARG A 12 -4.15 -0.68 -11.22
C ARG A 12 -4.92 0.61 -11.44
N ASN A 13 -6.21 0.52 -11.76
CA ASN A 13 -7.03 1.70 -12.01
C ASN A 13 -7.23 2.52 -10.73
N GLY A 14 -7.46 1.85 -9.59
CA GLY A 14 -7.51 2.49 -8.28
C GLY A 14 -6.20 3.19 -7.92
N LEU A 15 -5.06 2.50 -8.11
CA LEU A 15 -3.72 3.07 -7.93
C LEU A 15 -3.55 4.37 -8.72
N LEU A 16 -3.81 4.34 -10.03
CA LEU A 16 -3.62 5.50 -10.89
C LEU A 16 -4.57 6.66 -10.53
N SER A 17 -5.80 6.34 -10.14
CA SER A 17 -6.78 7.35 -9.71
C SER A 17 -6.34 8.04 -8.42
N ALA A 18 -5.95 7.28 -7.41
CA ALA A 18 -5.51 7.81 -6.11
C ALA A 18 -4.21 8.61 -6.21
N MET A 19 -3.25 8.13 -7.01
CA MET A 19 -2.01 8.85 -7.30
C MET A 19 -2.29 10.16 -8.05
N GLY A 20 -3.22 10.16 -9.02
CA GLY A 20 -3.66 11.37 -9.72
C GLY A 20 -4.36 12.39 -8.80
N ALA A 21 -4.96 11.92 -7.71
CA ALA A 21 -5.52 12.76 -6.65
C ALA A 21 -4.48 13.20 -5.59
N GLY A 22 -3.22 12.75 -5.72
CA GLY A 22 -2.12 13.13 -4.85
C GLY A 22 -2.08 12.39 -3.51
N PHE A 23 -2.58 11.15 -3.43
CA PHE A 23 -2.50 10.34 -2.22
C PHE A 23 -1.40 9.27 -2.34
N PRO A 24 -0.71 8.94 -1.24
CA PRO A 24 0.07 7.70 -1.16
C PRO A 24 -0.88 6.50 -1.17
N VAL A 25 -0.45 5.42 -1.81
CA VAL A 25 -1.29 4.23 -2.03
C VAL A 25 -0.59 2.98 -1.51
N LEU A 26 -1.30 2.25 -0.64
CA LEU A 26 -0.99 0.88 -0.26
C LEU A 26 -1.81 -0.07 -1.13
N ILE A 27 -1.14 -0.94 -1.89
CA ILE A 27 -1.80 -1.92 -2.74
C ILE A 27 -1.85 -3.29 -2.07
N THR A 28 -3.03 -3.91 -2.09
CA THR A 28 -3.26 -5.33 -1.79
C THR A 28 -3.96 -6.00 -2.97
N PRO A 29 -3.22 -6.56 -3.95
CA PRO A 29 -3.81 -7.03 -5.19
C PRO A 29 -4.87 -8.11 -4.95
N SER A 30 -6.05 -7.95 -5.52
CA SER A 30 -7.05 -9.02 -5.54
C SER A 30 -6.67 -10.11 -6.54
N LEU A 31 -7.34 -11.27 -6.47
CA LEU A 31 -7.08 -12.41 -7.34
C LEU A 31 -7.12 -12.05 -8.84
N TYR A 32 -8.05 -11.15 -9.22
CA TYR A 32 -8.23 -10.72 -10.61
C TYR A 32 -7.24 -9.64 -11.05
N ALA A 33 -6.48 -9.06 -10.12
CA ALA A 33 -5.52 -8.00 -10.37
C ALA A 33 -4.06 -8.48 -10.24
N LEU A 34 -3.85 -9.80 -10.11
CA LEU A 34 -2.53 -10.42 -10.13
C LEU A 34 -1.84 -10.20 -11.49
N GLY A 35 -0.55 -9.84 -11.45
CA GLY A 35 0.26 -9.62 -12.66
C GLY A 35 0.12 -8.23 -13.27
N GLN A 36 -0.69 -7.34 -12.69
CA GLN A 36 -0.66 -5.92 -13.04
C GLN A 36 0.59 -5.23 -12.47
N ASP A 37 0.97 -4.11 -13.06
CA ASP A 37 2.12 -3.31 -12.61
C ASP A 37 1.72 -2.31 -11.52
N TYR A 38 2.35 -2.44 -10.35
CA TYR A 38 2.14 -1.59 -9.18
C TYR A 38 3.39 -0.81 -8.79
N HIS A 39 4.33 -0.58 -9.73
CA HIS A 39 5.59 0.11 -9.46
C HIS A 39 5.43 1.46 -8.74
N GLU A 40 4.39 2.23 -9.06
CA GLU A 40 4.11 3.55 -8.48
C GLU A 40 3.48 3.50 -7.08
N ALA A 41 3.07 2.33 -6.60
CA ALA A 41 2.50 2.22 -5.26
C ALA A 41 3.54 2.53 -4.19
N THR A 42 3.12 3.28 -3.16
CA THR A 42 3.96 3.62 -2.01
C THR A 42 4.29 2.36 -1.21
N ALA A 43 3.31 1.47 -1.04
CA ALA A 43 3.50 0.17 -0.42
C ALA A 43 2.75 -0.91 -1.21
N LEU A 44 3.32 -2.12 -1.22
CA LEU A 44 2.71 -3.30 -1.85
C LEU A 44 2.81 -4.48 -0.90
N LEU A 45 1.66 -5.00 -0.49
CA LEU A 45 1.53 -6.17 0.37
C LEU A 45 0.56 -7.15 -0.29
N PRO A 46 0.70 -8.47 -0.10
CA PRO A 46 -0.23 -9.44 -0.67
C PRO A 46 -1.60 -9.45 0.03
N HIS A 47 -1.68 -8.92 1.26
CA HIS A 47 -2.87 -8.76 2.08
C HIS A 47 -2.55 -7.80 3.25
N LEU A 48 -3.54 -7.42 4.06
CA LEU A 48 -3.33 -6.55 5.22
C LEU A 48 -2.68 -7.27 6.42
N GLY A 49 -2.80 -8.59 6.48
CA GLY A 49 -2.23 -9.39 7.56
C GLY A 49 -3.15 -9.51 8.77
N GLU A 50 -2.87 -10.51 9.58
CA GLU A 50 -3.60 -10.83 10.81
C GLU A 50 -2.59 -11.07 11.94
N PRO A 51 -2.94 -10.93 13.24
CA PRO A 51 -2.02 -11.12 14.36
C PRO A 51 -1.25 -12.46 14.36
N GLY A 52 -1.83 -13.52 13.78
CA GLY A 52 -1.18 -14.83 13.60
C GLY A 52 -0.61 -15.09 12.20
N ASN A 53 -0.86 -14.18 11.25
CA ASN A 53 -0.40 -14.28 9.87
C ASN A 53 -0.09 -12.89 9.29
N PRO A 54 1.01 -12.24 9.73
CA PRO A 54 1.38 -10.93 9.21
C PRO A 54 1.77 -11.02 7.73
N ALA A 55 1.47 -9.98 6.95
CA ALA A 55 1.74 -9.93 5.52
C ALA A 55 3.18 -9.49 5.25
N ALA A 56 3.81 -10.08 4.23
CA ALA A 56 5.13 -9.65 3.79
C ALA A 56 5.04 -8.29 3.09
N VAL A 57 5.90 -7.34 3.47
CA VAL A 57 6.01 -6.05 2.80
C VAL A 57 6.91 -6.22 1.57
N LEU A 58 6.30 -6.26 0.38
CA LEU A 58 7.01 -6.44 -0.89
C LEU A 58 7.67 -5.13 -1.36
N ARG A 59 7.03 -4.00 -1.06
CA ARG A 59 7.53 -2.63 -1.28
C ARG A 59 6.99 -1.72 -0.17
N GLY A 60 7.77 -0.73 0.23
CA GLY A 60 7.36 0.30 1.18
C GLY A 60 8.32 0.42 2.37
N PRO A 61 7.90 1.10 3.45
CA PRO A 61 8.81 1.55 4.51
C PRO A 61 9.53 0.45 5.29
N ARG A 62 8.97 -0.75 5.26
CA ARG A 62 9.48 -1.93 5.94
C ARG A 62 9.72 -3.10 4.98
N ALA A 63 10.15 -2.80 3.75
CA ALA A 63 10.35 -3.83 2.72
C ALA A 63 11.23 -4.98 3.25
N GLY A 64 10.74 -6.22 3.10
CA GLY A 64 11.37 -7.43 3.64
C GLY A 64 10.87 -7.87 5.02
N GLU A 65 10.14 -7.03 5.75
CA GLU A 65 9.51 -7.40 7.02
C GLU A 65 8.12 -8.02 6.81
N ARG A 66 7.54 -8.55 7.90
CA ARG A 66 6.13 -8.96 7.95
C ARG A 66 5.37 -8.10 8.95
N VAL A 67 4.22 -7.56 8.54
CA VAL A 67 3.41 -6.63 9.35
C VAL A 67 1.94 -7.02 9.38
N VAL A 68 1.23 -6.62 10.44
CA VAL A 68 -0.21 -6.43 10.40
C VAL A 68 -0.44 -4.96 10.10
N VAL A 69 -1.18 -4.65 9.06
CA VAL A 69 -1.47 -3.26 8.67
C VAL A 69 -2.43 -2.66 9.71
N ASP A 70 -1.89 -1.79 10.54
CA ASP A 70 -2.63 -0.98 11.51
C ASP A 70 -2.43 0.52 11.22
N LEU A 71 -2.98 1.39 12.07
CA LEU A 71 -2.84 2.83 11.91
C LEU A 71 -1.37 3.29 11.99
N SER A 72 -0.53 2.65 12.81
CA SER A 72 0.90 3.00 12.91
C SER A 72 1.61 2.73 11.59
N TYR A 73 1.34 1.58 10.98
CA TYR A 73 1.93 1.26 9.68
C TYR A 73 1.43 2.19 8.56
N LEU A 74 0.14 2.55 8.56
CA LEU A 74 -0.37 3.52 7.58
C LEU A 74 0.28 4.90 7.72
N GLU A 75 0.57 5.35 8.95
CA GLU A 75 1.33 6.59 9.16
C GLU A 75 2.76 6.52 8.61
N GLU A 76 3.42 5.35 8.73
CA GLU A 76 4.74 5.14 8.12
C GLU A 76 4.68 5.16 6.59
N VAL A 77 3.66 4.54 5.99
CA VAL A 77 3.45 4.60 4.53
C VAL A 77 3.24 6.04 4.08
N ARG A 78 2.44 6.81 4.82
CA ARG A 78 2.22 8.24 4.55
C ARG A 78 3.52 9.04 4.65
N GLY A 79 4.34 8.78 5.66
CA GLY A 79 5.60 9.50 5.90
C GLY A 79 6.73 9.13 4.94
N TRP A 80 6.73 7.91 4.39
CA TRP A 80 7.71 7.46 3.39
C TRP A 80 7.51 8.11 2.02
N TRP A 81 6.28 8.52 1.73
CA TRP A 81 5.93 9.10 0.44
C TRP A 81 6.57 10.49 0.28
N SER A 82 7.55 10.57 -0.64
CA SER A 82 8.12 11.84 -1.10
C SER A 82 7.33 12.30 -2.32
N THR A 83 6.87 13.55 -2.31
CA THR A 83 6.14 14.17 -3.42
C THR A 83 7.03 14.38 -4.64
#